data_AF-A0A2H0QHV5-F1
#
_entry.id   AF-A0A2H0QHV5-F1
#
_cell.length_a   1.000
_cell.length_b   1.000
_cell.length_c   1.000
_cell.angle_alpha   90.00
_cell.angle_beta   90.00
_cell.angle_gamma   90.00
#
_symmetry.space_group_name_H-M   'P 1'
#
loop_
_entity.id
_entity.type
_entity.pdbx_description
1 polymer ?
#
loop_
_entity_poly.entity_id
_entity_poly.type
_entity_poly.pdbx_seq_one_letter_code
_entity_poly.pdbx_strand_id
1 'polypeptide(L)'
;MFHILLISLLLSLGVQAEVKKIQNEKPLLASTVRQLFSHKKHEIVLKKLQVSCQDCHSFSIKSRDPGPLGAPVAMGFLKPNQNSCHQCHLEKVMVSTPSQCILCHQSGENLKPEDHNALWKQQHAQFARLDSQGCQDCHTQKSCSQCHFKRDQMNPMVHRGNFRLTHSIDARLNPASCVQCHQQQQFCQKCHDGSVR
;
A
#
# COMPACT_ATOMS: atom_id res chain seq x y z
N MET A 1 -26.42 -35.55 -20.70
CA MET A 1 -25.30 -35.13 -19.82
C MET A 1 -24.35 -34.15 -20.52
N PHE A 2 -23.72 -34.51 -21.65
CA PHE A 2 -22.72 -33.65 -22.34
C PHE A 2 -23.09 -32.17 -22.54
N HIS A 3 -24.31 -31.84 -22.98
CA HIS A 3 -24.71 -30.41 -23.18
C HIS A 3 -24.69 -29.57 -21.89
N ILE A 4 -24.97 -30.16 -20.72
CA ILE A 4 -24.97 -29.43 -19.45
C ILE A 4 -23.55 -29.01 -19.09
N LEU A 5 -22.58 -29.92 -19.25
CA LEU A 5 -21.15 -29.62 -19.05
C LEU A 5 -20.65 -28.53 -20.01
N LEU A 6 -21.09 -28.54 -21.27
CA LEU A 6 -20.71 -27.52 -22.25
C LEU A 6 -21.22 -26.12 -21.85
N ILE A 7 -22.48 -26.03 -21.41
CA ILE A 7 -23.11 -24.77 -20.99
C ILE A 7 -22.44 -24.22 -19.72
N SER A 8 -22.15 -25.08 -18.74
CA SER A 8 -21.41 -24.67 -17.53
C SER A 8 -19.99 -24.17 -17.83
N LEU A 9 -19.29 -24.78 -18.79
CA LEU A 9 -17.94 -24.36 -19.19
C LEU A 9 -17.95 -23.01 -19.94
N LEU A 10 -18.95 -22.78 -20.81
CA LEU A 10 -19.11 -21.50 -21.49
C LEU A 10 -19.48 -20.37 -20.52
N LEU A 11 -20.31 -20.66 -19.51
CA LEU A 11 -20.63 -19.71 -18.43
C LEU A 11 -19.40 -19.36 -17.58
N SER A 12 -18.58 -20.34 -17.18
CA SER A 12 -17.38 -20.05 -16.40
C SER A 12 -16.34 -19.24 -17.19
N LEU A 13 -16.15 -19.54 -18.48
CA LEU A 13 -15.29 -18.75 -19.37
C LEU A 13 -15.79 -17.31 -19.56
N GLY A 14 -17.11 -17.12 -19.71
CA GLY A 14 -17.71 -15.78 -19.81
C GLY A 14 -17.52 -14.95 -18.54
N VAL A 15 -17.75 -15.55 -17.36
CA VAL A 15 -17.52 -14.88 -16.06
C VAL A 15 -16.03 -14.55 -15.87
N GLN A 16 -15.12 -15.47 -16.21
CA GLN A 16 -13.68 -15.23 -16.14
C GLN A 16 -13.23 -14.10 -17.07
N ALA A 17 -13.79 -14.00 -18.28
CA ALA A 17 -13.50 -12.93 -19.22
C ALA A 17 -13.95 -11.56 -18.68
N GLU A 18 -15.16 -11.47 -18.13
CA GLU A 18 -15.71 -10.19 -17.63
C GLU A 18 -15.00 -9.74 -16.34
N VAL A 19 -14.66 -10.65 -15.42
CA VAL A 19 -13.83 -10.34 -14.24
C VAL A 19 -12.45 -9.82 -14.66
N LYS A 20 -11.80 -10.50 -15.62
CA LYS A 20 -10.47 -10.12 -16.12
C LYS A 20 -10.48 -8.80 -16.88
N LYS A 21 -11.61 -8.43 -17.49
CA LYS A 21 -11.85 -7.12 -18.10
C LYS A 21 -11.95 -6.01 -17.05
N ILE A 22 -12.78 -6.19 -16.02
CA ILE A 22 -12.92 -5.23 -14.90
C ILE A 22 -11.58 -4.98 -14.20
N GLN A 23 -10.77 -6.02 -13.99
CA GLN A 23 -9.42 -5.92 -13.41
C GLN A 23 -8.40 -5.16 -14.29
N ASN A 24 -8.66 -4.94 -15.58
CA ASN A 24 -7.75 -4.25 -16.49
C ASN A 24 -8.15 -2.79 -16.79
N GLU A 25 -9.26 -2.28 -16.24
CA GLU A 25 -9.65 -0.89 -16.41
C GLU A 25 -8.86 0.04 -15.49
N LYS A 26 -8.15 1.01 -16.09
CA LYS A 26 -7.33 2.01 -15.37
C LYS A 26 -8.16 2.70 -14.27
N PRO A 27 -7.72 2.72 -13.00
CA PRO A 27 -8.51 3.24 -11.90
C PRO A 27 -8.84 4.73 -12.10
N LEU A 28 -10.13 5.05 -12.09
CA LEU A 28 -10.65 6.40 -12.39
C LEU A 28 -10.14 7.43 -11.37
N LEU A 29 -9.87 8.66 -11.84
CA LEU A 29 -9.41 9.76 -10.98
C LEU A 29 -10.58 10.42 -10.23
N ALA A 30 -10.38 10.70 -8.93
CA ALA A 30 -11.37 11.27 -8.01
C ALA A 30 -11.94 12.62 -8.49
N SER A 31 -11.12 13.39 -9.21
CA SER A 31 -11.54 14.60 -9.93
C SER A 31 -10.58 14.85 -11.10
N THR A 32 -10.72 15.97 -11.82
CA THR A 32 -9.79 16.28 -12.93
C THR A 32 -8.37 16.52 -12.41
N VAL A 33 -7.36 16.26 -13.25
CA VAL A 33 -5.94 16.51 -12.90
C VAL A 33 -5.71 17.96 -12.45
N ARG A 34 -6.47 18.93 -12.99
CA ARG A 34 -6.41 20.36 -12.60
C ARG A 34 -6.95 20.65 -11.19
N GLN A 35 -7.77 19.77 -10.63
CA GLN A 35 -8.30 19.86 -9.27
C GLN A 35 -7.41 19.08 -8.27
N LEU A 36 -6.89 17.92 -8.69
CA LEU A 36 -5.97 17.11 -7.89
C LEU A 36 -4.58 17.75 -7.74
N PHE A 37 -4.05 18.34 -8.83
CA PHE A 37 -2.72 18.94 -8.86
C PHE A 37 -2.76 20.47 -8.80
N SER A 38 -1.85 21.06 -8.02
CA SER A 38 -1.70 22.51 -7.91
C SER A 38 -0.22 22.90 -7.90
N HIS A 39 0.22 23.61 -8.94
CA HIS A 39 1.60 24.12 -9.08
C HIS A 39 2.07 24.85 -7.81
N LYS A 40 1.26 25.79 -7.27
CA LYS A 40 1.60 26.55 -6.06
C LYS A 40 1.81 25.68 -4.81
N LYS A 41 1.09 24.56 -4.68
CA LYS A 41 1.29 23.62 -3.56
C LYS A 41 2.55 22.75 -3.74
N HIS A 42 2.90 22.41 -4.98
CA HIS A 42 4.04 21.55 -5.29
C HIS A 42 5.35 22.33 -5.46
N GLU A 43 5.31 23.65 -5.67
CA GLU A 43 6.45 24.52 -5.94
C GLU A 43 7.65 24.28 -5.01
N ILE A 44 7.42 24.18 -3.71
CA ILE A 44 8.48 23.96 -2.70
C ILE A 44 9.17 22.60 -2.90
N VAL A 45 8.39 21.55 -3.17
CA VAL A 45 8.89 20.18 -3.36
C VAL A 45 9.61 20.07 -4.71
N LEU A 46 9.02 20.62 -5.78
CA LEU A 46 9.61 20.63 -7.13
C LEU A 46 10.94 21.39 -7.14
N LYS A 47 11.04 22.56 -6.48
CA LYS A 47 12.29 23.31 -6.32
C LYS A 47 13.32 22.53 -5.50
N LYS A 48 12.92 21.91 -4.38
CA LYS A 48 13.82 21.09 -3.53
C LYS A 48 14.38 19.88 -4.28
N LEU A 49 13.60 19.27 -5.18
CA LEU A 49 13.98 18.10 -5.98
C LEU A 49 14.52 18.46 -7.38
N GLN A 50 14.71 19.76 -7.67
CA GLN A 50 15.20 20.29 -8.96
C GLN A 50 14.43 19.78 -10.20
N VAL A 51 13.12 19.54 -10.05
CA VAL A 51 12.26 18.97 -11.11
C VAL A 51 11.98 20.02 -12.19
N SER A 52 12.23 19.65 -13.44
CA SER A 52 12.00 20.48 -14.63
C SER A 52 10.56 20.35 -15.14
N CYS A 53 10.10 21.38 -15.86
CA CYS A 53 8.77 21.38 -16.50
C CYS A 53 8.55 20.17 -17.42
N GLN A 54 9.61 19.71 -18.10
CA GLN A 54 9.59 18.60 -19.06
C GLN A 54 9.44 17.21 -18.41
N ASP A 55 9.79 17.09 -17.13
CA ASP A 55 9.72 15.82 -16.39
C ASP A 55 8.24 15.43 -16.14
N CYS A 56 7.35 16.43 -16.14
CA CYS A 56 5.90 16.26 -16.07
C CYS A 56 5.22 16.49 -17.43
N HIS A 57 5.58 17.53 -18.20
CA HIS A 57 4.86 17.89 -19.43
C HIS A 57 5.59 17.45 -20.70
N SER A 58 4.90 16.70 -21.57
CA SER A 58 5.43 16.41 -22.90
C SER A 58 5.25 17.62 -23.83
N PHE A 59 6.38 18.23 -24.20
CA PHE A 59 6.43 19.33 -25.19
C PHE A 59 6.43 18.83 -26.65
N SER A 60 6.29 17.52 -26.89
CA SER A 60 6.40 16.87 -28.21
C SER A 60 5.18 17.07 -29.13
N ILE A 61 4.53 18.23 -29.05
CA ILE A 61 3.33 18.55 -29.82
C ILE A 61 3.75 19.14 -31.17
N LYS A 62 3.54 18.38 -32.24
CA LYS A 62 3.79 18.86 -33.61
C LYS A 62 2.88 20.06 -33.92
N SER A 63 3.48 21.15 -34.41
CA SER A 63 2.74 22.26 -35.03
C SER A 63 1.83 21.72 -36.13
N ARG A 64 0.63 22.29 -36.29
CA ARG A 64 -0.22 22.05 -37.47
C ARG A 64 0.39 22.66 -38.72
N ASP A 65 1.07 23.79 -38.56
CA ASP A 65 1.60 24.61 -39.63
C ASP A 65 3.12 24.38 -39.76
N PRO A 66 3.64 23.99 -40.94
CA PRO A 66 5.07 23.82 -41.15
C PRO A 66 5.82 25.16 -41.16
N GLY A 67 6.78 25.33 -40.25
CA GLY A 67 7.64 26.51 -40.24
C GLY A 67 8.68 26.48 -39.11
N PRO A 68 9.75 27.30 -39.19
CA PRO A 68 10.81 27.34 -38.18
C PRO A 68 10.37 27.93 -36.83
N LEU A 69 9.20 28.58 -36.79
CA LEU A 69 8.58 29.19 -35.60
C LEU A 69 7.12 28.75 -35.48
N GLY A 70 6.87 27.43 -35.49
CA GLY A 70 5.54 26.88 -35.18
C GLY A 70 5.03 27.42 -33.84
N ALA A 71 3.77 27.86 -33.80
CA ALA A 71 3.26 28.71 -32.71
C ALA A 71 3.49 28.08 -31.32
N PRO A 72 3.96 28.86 -30.31
CA PRO A 72 4.30 28.34 -29.00
C PRO A 72 3.08 27.68 -28.37
N VAL A 73 3.15 26.36 -28.17
CA VAL A 73 1.99 25.56 -27.81
C VAL A 73 1.52 25.95 -26.41
N ALA A 74 0.37 26.62 -26.34
CA ALA A 74 -0.15 27.18 -25.10
C ALA A 74 -0.28 26.11 -24.02
N MET A 75 0.12 26.44 -22.78
CA MET A 75 0.32 25.45 -21.70
C MET A 75 -0.88 24.55 -21.41
N GLY A 76 -2.11 24.96 -21.75
CA GLY A 76 -3.32 24.13 -21.63
C GLY A 76 -3.34 22.90 -22.54
N PHE A 77 -2.55 22.86 -23.62
CA PHE A 77 -2.42 21.69 -24.52
C PHE A 77 -1.32 20.72 -24.07
N LEU A 78 -0.39 21.14 -23.21
CA LEU A 78 0.70 20.31 -22.67
C LEU A 78 0.16 19.29 -21.65
N LYS A 79 -0.34 18.16 -22.14
CA LYS A 79 -0.80 17.08 -21.26
C LYS A 79 0.37 16.54 -20.41
N PRO A 80 0.18 16.40 -19.09
CA PRO A 80 1.20 15.76 -18.26
C PRO A 80 1.29 14.26 -18.57
N ASN A 81 2.48 13.68 -18.40
CA ASN A 81 2.68 12.25 -18.40
C ASN A 81 1.87 11.62 -17.25
N GLN A 82 0.98 10.67 -17.55
CA GLN A 82 0.14 10.02 -16.54
C GLN A 82 0.96 9.32 -15.44
N ASN A 83 2.20 8.93 -15.73
CA ASN A 83 3.05 8.18 -14.80
C ASN A 83 3.91 9.08 -13.88
N SER A 84 4.13 10.36 -14.20
CA SER A 84 5.04 11.22 -13.40
C SER A 84 4.53 11.46 -11.98
N CYS A 85 3.20 11.46 -11.80
CA CYS A 85 2.56 11.49 -10.48
C CYS A 85 3.00 10.32 -9.61
N HIS A 86 2.94 9.08 -10.13
CA HIS A 86 3.31 7.88 -9.38
C HIS A 86 4.82 7.80 -9.13
N GLN A 87 5.65 8.11 -10.12
CA GLN A 87 7.12 8.14 -9.95
C GLN A 87 7.53 9.08 -8.81
N CYS A 88 6.93 10.27 -8.72
CA CYS A 88 7.24 11.20 -7.63
C CYS A 88 6.66 10.73 -6.27
N HIS A 89 5.38 10.36 -6.23
CA HIS A 89 4.68 10.10 -4.95
C HIS A 89 4.93 8.70 -4.35
N LEU A 90 5.36 7.72 -5.14
CA LEU A 90 5.67 6.36 -4.68
C LEU A 90 7.18 6.16 -4.49
N GLU A 91 8.03 6.68 -5.39
CA GLU A 91 9.49 6.43 -5.35
C GLU A 91 10.25 7.52 -4.57
N LYS A 92 9.94 8.80 -4.78
CA LYS A 92 10.81 9.92 -4.37
C LYS A 92 10.35 10.69 -3.13
N VAL A 93 9.04 10.74 -2.86
CA VAL A 93 8.47 11.54 -1.76
C VAL A 93 7.61 10.70 -0.81
N MET A 94 7.22 9.48 -1.19
CA MET A 94 6.46 8.51 -0.38
C MET A 94 5.29 9.13 0.40
N VAL A 95 4.51 9.99 -0.27
CA VAL A 95 3.37 10.69 0.36
C VAL A 95 2.21 9.74 0.60
N SER A 96 2.05 8.76 -0.29
CA SER A 96 0.93 7.82 -0.29
C SER A 96 1.23 6.60 0.59
N THR A 97 0.77 6.60 1.84
CA THR A 97 0.42 5.31 2.46
C THR A 97 -0.72 4.69 1.65
N PRO A 98 -0.89 3.36 1.58
CA PRO A 98 -1.80 2.76 0.58
C PRO A 98 -3.29 3.11 0.77
N SER A 99 -3.67 3.57 1.97
CA SER A 99 -4.97 4.18 2.27
C SER A 99 -5.19 5.57 1.65
N GLN A 100 -4.20 6.15 0.98
CA GLN A 100 -4.21 7.50 0.41
C GLN A 100 -4.29 7.51 -1.13
N CYS A 101 -4.30 6.36 -1.81
CA CYS A 101 -4.54 6.31 -3.25
C CYS A 101 -5.89 6.95 -3.63
N ILE A 102 -6.87 6.89 -2.72
CA ILE A 102 -8.19 7.55 -2.82
C ILE A 102 -8.13 9.10 -2.77
N LEU A 103 -6.99 9.71 -2.44
CA LEU A 103 -6.79 11.16 -2.60
C LEU A 103 -6.72 11.56 -4.07
N CYS A 104 -6.40 10.61 -4.96
CA CYS A 104 -6.33 10.83 -6.41
C CYS A 104 -7.31 9.96 -7.21
N HIS A 105 -7.76 8.80 -6.69
CA HIS A 105 -8.64 7.84 -7.39
C HIS A 105 -10.02 7.72 -6.74
N GLN A 106 -11.06 7.41 -7.54
CA GLN A 106 -12.46 7.36 -7.09
C GLN A 106 -12.73 6.22 -6.10
N SER A 107 -12.14 5.05 -6.33
CA SER A 107 -12.17 3.94 -5.38
C SER A 107 -10.83 3.22 -5.36
N GLY A 108 -10.56 2.51 -4.27
CA GLY A 108 -9.46 1.56 -4.16
C GLY A 108 -9.83 0.15 -4.62
N GLU A 109 -11.01 -0.05 -5.22
CA GLU A 109 -11.51 -1.39 -5.53
C GLU A 109 -10.74 -2.04 -6.68
N ASN A 110 -10.37 -1.25 -7.70
CA ASN A 110 -9.44 -1.68 -8.77
C ASN A 110 -7.96 -1.70 -8.33
N LEU A 111 -7.66 -1.33 -7.07
CA LEU A 111 -6.33 -1.46 -6.45
C LEU A 111 -6.24 -2.69 -5.54
N LYS A 112 -7.34 -3.43 -5.38
CA LYS A 112 -7.48 -4.59 -4.51
C LYS A 112 -6.97 -5.84 -5.25
N PRO A 113 -5.91 -6.52 -4.79
CA PRO A 113 -5.42 -7.72 -5.47
C PRO A 113 -6.40 -8.91 -5.33
N GLU A 114 -6.21 -9.94 -6.15
CA GLU A 114 -7.12 -11.10 -6.25
C GLU A 114 -7.19 -11.95 -4.96
N ASP A 115 -6.12 -11.94 -4.16
CA ASP A 115 -6.03 -12.62 -2.86
C ASP A 115 -6.90 -11.96 -1.77
N HIS A 116 -7.21 -10.66 -1.90
CA HIS A 116 -8.09 -9.88 -1.02
C HIS A 116 -9.58 -10.18 -1.28
N ASN A 117 -9.91 -11.45 -1.53
CA ASN A 117 -11.27 -11.95 -1.72
C ASN A 117 -11.96 -12.28 -0.37
N ALA A 118 -13.16 -12.87 -0.40
CA ALA A 118 -13.93 -13.19 0.80
C ALA A 118 -13.22 -14.17 1.77
N LEU A 119 -12.31 -15.01 1.26
CA LEU A 119 -11.55 -16.00 2.03
C LEU A 119 -10.24 -15.45 2.62
N TRP A 120 -9.93 -14.16 2.41
CA TRP A 120 -8.71 -13.50 2.93
C TRP A 120 -8.42 -13.83 4.40
N LYS A 121 -9.42 -13.78 5.28
CA LYS A 121 -9.27 -14.09 6.72
C LYS A 121 -8.77 -15.51 7.01
N GLN A 122 -8.93 -16.45 6.08
CA GLN A 122 -8.45 -17.82 6.16
C GLN A 122 -7.10 -18.01 5.44
N GLN A 123 -6.88 -17.27 4.34
CA GLN A 123 -5.76 -17.50 3.41
C GLN A 123 -4.57 -16.55 3.56
N HIS A 124 -4.73 -15.34 4.14
CA HIS A 124 -3.65 -14.35 4.31
C HIS A 124 -2.41 -14.89 5.02
N ALA A 125 -2.57 -15.83 5.95
CA ALA A 125 -1.46 -16.46 6.66
C ALA A 125 -0.61 -17.40 5.78
N GLN A 126 -1.13 -17.83 4.61
CA GLN A 126 -0.36 -18.52 3.59
C GLN A 126 0.33 -17.50 2.66
N PHE A 127 -0.40 -16.49 2.17
CA PHE A 127 0.17 -15.45 1.30
C PHE A 127 1.32 -14.70 1.99
N ALA A 128 1.13 -14.22 3.22
CA ALA A 128 2.17 -13.56 4.01
C ALA A 128 3.34 -14.47 4.48
N ARG A 129 3.29 -15.79 4.21
CA ARG A 129 4.43 -16.70 4.36
C ARG A 129 5.22 -16.89 3.06
N LEU A 130 4.57 -16.66 1.91
CA LEU A 130 5.20 -16.73 0.59
C LEU A 130 5.81 -15.37 0.22
N ASP A 131 5.07 -14.28 0.47
CA ASP A 131 5.53 -12.91 0.35
C ASP A 131 4.85 -12.02 1.40
N SER A 132 5.63 -11.55 2.38
CA SER A 132 5.23 -10.55 3.36
C SER A 132 5.63 -9.12 2.96
N GLN A 133 6.35 -8.95 1.85
CA GLN A 133 6.86 -7.67 1.37
C GLN A 133 5.88 -7.00 0.41
N GLY A 134 5.24 -7.72 -0.53
CA GLY A 134 4.15 -7.18 -1.34
C GLY A 134 2.95 -6.69 -0.51
N CYS A 135 2.74 -7.28 0.68
CA CYS A 135 1.78 -6.76 1.67
C CYS A 135 2.14 -5.37 2.24
N GLN A 136 3.40 -4.93 2.15
CA GLN A 136 3.84 -3.61 2.59
C GLN A 136 3.64 -2.55 1.50
N ASP A 137 3.54 -2.96 0.24
CA ASP A 137 3.10 -2.08 -0.84
C ASP A 137 1.63 -1.65 -0.64
N CYS A 138 0.77 -2.55 -0.11
CA CYS A 138 -0.69 -2.34 -0.05
C CYS A 138 -1.45 -2.72 1.41
N HIS A 139 -0.43 -2.09 2.20
CA HIS A 139 -0.57 -1.55 3.60
C HIS A 139 0.66 -0.94 4.35
N THR A 140 0.75 -1.18 5.67
CA THR A 140 1.83 -0.81 6.63
C THR A 140 1.79 -1.80 7.80
N GLN A 141 2.83 -1.88 8.64
CA GLN A 141 2.89 -2.79 9.82
C GLN A 141 1.67 -2.66 10.77
N LYS A 142 1.03 -1.48 10.82
CA LYS A 142 -0.18 -1.24 11.62
C LYS A 142 -1.38 -2.07 11.16
N SER A 143 -1.46 -2.45 9.88
CA SER A 143 -2.57 -3.27 9.36
C SER A 143 -2.47 -4.71 9.84
N CYS A 144 -1.27 -5.31 9.81
CA CYS A 144 -1.02 -6.62 10.40
C CYS A 144 -1.38 -6.60 11.90
N SER A 145 -0.91 -5.57 12.61
CA SER A 145 -1.04 -5.51 14.06
C SER A 145 -2.45 -5.20 14.59
N GLN A 146 -3.36 -4.63 13.78
CA GLN A 146 -4.79 -4.49 14.13
C GLN A 146 -5.45 -5.81 14.53
N CYS A 147 -5.07 -6.91 13.88
CA CYS A 147 -5.51 -8.26 14.24
C CYS A 147 -4.48 -9.00 15.09
N HIS A 148 -3.19 -8.91 14.76
CA HIS A 148 -2.17 -9.70 15.45
C HIS A 148 -1.91 -9.23 16.89
N PHE A 149 -1.95 -7.93 17.23
CA PHE A 149 -1.88 -7.47 18.64
C PHE A 149 -3.07 -7.93 19.50
N LYS A 150 -4.17 -8.42 18.90
CA LYS A 150 -5.28 -9.03 19.65
C LYS A 150 -5.12 -10.54 19.86
N ARG A 151 -4.28 -11.22 19.07
CA ARG A 151 -3.95 -12.65 19.24
C ARG A 151 -2.64 -12.89 19.98
N ASP A 152 -1.64 -12.05 19.76
CA ASP A 152 -0.37 -12.11 20.48
C ASP A 152 -0.48 -11.38 21.83
N GLN A 153 -0.26 -12.11 22.92
CA GLN A 153 0.00 -11.52 24.23
C GLN A 153 1.41 -10.89 24.30
N MET A 154 2.32 -11.34 23.43
CA MET A 154 3.70 -10.85 23.29
C MET A 154 3.86 -10.04 22.00
N ASN A 155 3.74 -8.71 22.09
CA ASN A 155 4.28 -7.80 21.07
C ASN A 155 5.81 -7.73 21.26
N PRO A 156 6.64 -8.01 20.23
CA PRO A 156 8.10 -8.06 20.37
C PRO A 156 8.79 -6.77 20.82
N MET A 157 8.13 -5.61 20.73
CA MET A 157 8.75 -4.31 21.06
C MET A 157 8.26 -3.70 22.38
N VAL A 158 7.02 -3.97 22.81
CA VAL A 158 6.49 -3.55 24.12
C VAL A 158 5.49 -4.58 24.65
N HIS A 159 5.68 -5.01 25.90
CA HIS A 159 4.64 -5.76 26.62
C HIS A 159 3.38 -4.89 26.84
N ARG A 160 2.29 -5.53 27.28
CA ARG A 160 1.04 -4.85 27.66
C ARG A 160 1.32 -3.84 28.79
N GLY A 161 0.60 -2.72 28.82
CA GLY A 161 0.83 -1.66 29.82
C GLY A 161 0.68 -2.12 31.29
N ASN A 162 -0.05 -3.21 31.53
CA ASN A 162 -0.20 -3.87 32.82
C ASN A 162 0.83 -5.00 33.08
N PHE A 163 1.93 -5.10 32.33
CA PHE A 163 2.92 -6.19 32.43
C PHE A 163 3.43 -6.42 33.85
N ARG A 164 3.76 -5.37 34.63
CA ARG A 164 4.18 -5.51 36.05
C ARG A 164 3.15 -6.27 36.91
N LEU A 165 1.88 -6.31 36.50
CA LEU A 165 0.79 -7.04 37.18
C LEU A 165 0.54 -8.45 36.60
N THR A 166 0.74 -8.68 35.30
CA THR A 166 0.36 -9.95 34.63
C THR A 166 1.50 -10.90 34.29
N HIS A 167 2.74 -10.40 34.17
CA HIS A 167 3.90 -11.20 33.76
C HIS A 167 4.15 -12.43 34.66
N SER A 168 3.74 -12.35 35.93
CA SER A 168 3.82 -13.45 36.89
C SER A 168 2.90 -14.64 36.55
N ILE A 169 1.85 -14.42 35.77
CA ILE A 169 0.99 -15.45 35.18
C ILE A 169 1.60 -15.92 33.86
N ASP A 170 1.96 -14.99 32.98
CA ASP A 170 2.51 -15.28 31.65
C ASP A 170 3.80 -16.14 31.75
N ALA A 171 4.71 -15.80 32.68
CA ALA A 171 5.95 -16.52 32.94
C ALA A 171 5.77 -17.86 33.68
N ARG A 172 4.60 -18.10 34.32
CA ARG A 172 4.24 -19.43 34.86
C ARG A 172 3.65 -20.33 33.78
N LEU A 173 2.93 -19.76 32.83
CA LEU A 173 2.33 -20.49 31.71
C LEU A 173 3.35 -20.88 30.65
N ASN A 174 4.25 -19.97 30.27
CA ASN A 174 5.29 -20.23 29.26
C ASN A 174 6.53 -19.32 29.43
N PRO A 175 7.47 -19.65 30.34
CA PRO A 175 8.71 -18.89 30.51
C PRO A 175 9.62 -18.94 29.27
N ALA A 176 9.49 -19.97 28.43
CA ALA A 176 10.25 -20.10 27.18
C ALA A 176 9.81 -19.11 26.09
N SER A 177 8.63 -18.49 26.21
CA SER A 177 8.22 -17.39 25.31
C SER A 177 9.10 -16.15 25.48
N CYS A 178 9.51 -15.83 26.71
CA CYS A 178 10.30 -14.63 27.03
C CYS A 178 11.67 -14.65 26.35
N VAL A 179 12.35 -15.81 26.35
CA VAL A 179 13.74 -15.94 25.86
C VAL A 179 13.88 -15.90 24.34
N GLN A 180 12.77 -15.84 23.60
CA GLN A 180 12.77 -15.61 22.15
C GLN A 180 13.24 -14.19 21.80
N CYS A 181 13.01 -13.22 22.69
CA CYS A 181 13.47 -11.84 22.57
C CYS A 181 14.44 -11.44 23.70
N HIS A 182 14.14 -11.85 24.95
CA HIS A 182 14.95 -11.53 26.12
C HIS A 182 15.96 -12.63 26.42
N GLN A 183 17.08 -12.58 25.69
CA GLN A 183 18.22 -13.46 25.99
C GLN A 183 18.80 -13.13 27.38
N GLN A 184 19.19 -14.18 28.12
CA GLN A 184 19.85 -14.16 29.44
C GLN A 184 18.94 -13.95 30.68
N GLN A 185 19.21 -14.71 31.75
CA GLN A 185 18.52 -14.61 33.05
C GLN A 185 18.69 -13.23 33.73
N GLN A 186 19.77 -12.51 33.42
CA GLN A 186 20.05 -11.18 33.97
C GLN A 186 19.01 -10.11 33.56
N PHE A 187 18.19 -10.36 32.52
CA PHE A 187 17.03 -9.51 32.24
C PHE A 187 15.99 -9.57 33.37
N CYS A 188 15.66 -10.77 33.84
CA CYS A 188 14.71 -10.97 34.95
C CYS A 188 15.28 -10.41 36.26
N GLN A 189 16.57 -10.61 36.52
CA GLN A 189 17.22 -10.19 37.76
C GLN A 189 17.10 -8.68 37.99
N LYS A 190 17.23 -7.83 36.96
CA LYS A 190 17.09 -6.36 37.05
C LYS A 190 15.76 -5.84 37.64
N CYS A 191 14.75 -6.69 37.82
CA CYS A 191 13.51 -6.33 38.52
C CYS A 191 13.16 -7.29 39.68
N HIS A 192 13.90 -8.39 39.84
CA HIS A 192 13.68 -9.41 40.88
C HIS A 192 14.84 -9.52 41.89
N ASP A 193 15.92 -8.76 41.72
CA ASP A 193 17.02 -8.58 42.69
C ASP A 193 16.66 -7.64 43.86
N GLY A 194 15.51 -6.94 43.77
CA GLY A 194 15.04 -6.00 44.78
C GLY A 194 15.67 -4.60 44.70
N SER A 195 16.53 -4.33 43.72
CA SER A 195 17.24 -3.05 43.56
C SER A 195 16.38 -1.94 42.93
N VAL A 196 15.35 -2.29 42.16
CA VAL A 196 14.47 -1.35 41.45
C VAL A 196 13.09 -1.27 42.12
N ARG A 197 12.70 -0.07 42.54
CA ARG A 197 11.33 0.29 42.97
C ARG A 197 10.56 0.91 41.80
#